data_AF-A0A960A505-F1
#
_entry.id   AF-A0A960A505-F1
#
_cell.length_a   1.000
_cell.length_b   1.000
_cell.length_c   1.000
_cell.angle_alpha   90.00
_cell.angle_beta   90.00
_cell.angle_gamma   90.00
#
_symmetry.space_group_name_H-M   'P 1'
#
loop_
_entity.id
_entity.type
_entity.pdbx_description
1 polymer ?
#
loop_
_entity_poly.entity_id
_entity_poly.type
_entity_poly.pdbx_seq_one_letter_code
_entity_poly.pdbx_strand_id
1 'polypeptide(L)'
;DREEAEVIAQAGATGRITVSTQMAGRGTDIVLTPDAVAAGGLLVVGVGRFPSARLDDQLRGRAGRQGDPGASVFLACLDDPLVLACDPTYPLPRIVSSEGLVEDVAANRKVTRVVAHAQRVSDGEQRGLRWLSWRYGRLLRLQRDHVLTAREECLTGATGLDDAARLAGMAAIDHRWSAHLAHAAEVREGIHLRVLVREDPLVEFEREMARAYAGFLDRAGEDAVALLEAAPIVDGRPDLGALAARIPTATWAYTVTDNSLGTELERIGRGIWRR
;
A
#
# COMPACT_ATOMS: atom_id res chain seq x y z
N ASP A 1 -8.69 -17.68 0.91
CA ASP A 1 -8.90 -17.31 2.33
C ASP A 1 -9.50 -18.43 3.18
N ARG A 2 -10.78 -18.81 3.02
CA ARG A 2 -11.39 -19.86 3.88
C ARG A 2 -10.68 -21.21 3.78
N GLU A 3 -10.43 -21.68 2.55
CA GLU A 3 -9.73 -22.94 2.31
C GLU A 3 -8.30 -22.92 2.87
N GLU A 4 -7.59 -21.79 2.72
CA GLU A 4 -6.25 -21.61 3.32
C GLU A 4 -6.29 -21.69 4.85
N ALA A 5 -7.30 -21.06 5.47
CA ALA A 5 -7.49 -21.13 6.91
C ALA A 5 -7.75 -22.57 7.38
N GLU A 6 -8.54 -23.35 6.65
CA GLU A 6 -8.79 -24.76 6.95
C GLU A 6 -7.50 -25.60 6.86
N VAL A 7 -6.65 -25.35 5.85
CA VAL A 7 -5.35 -26.01 5.71
C VAL A 7 -4.41 -25.66 6.86
N ILE A 8 -4.36 -24.38 7.24
CA ILE A 8 -3.46 -23.85 8.27
C ILE A 8 -3.89 -24.27 9.68
N ALA A 9 -5.20 -24.34 9.95
CA ALA A 9 -5.72 -24.81 11.24
C ALA A 9 -5.26 -26.24 11.57
N GLN A 10 -5.07 -27.07 10.54
CA GLN A 10 -4.62 -28.44 10.70
C GLN A 10 -3.09 -28.59 10.66
N ALA A 11 -2.33 -27.51 10.43
CA ALA A 11 -0.87 -27.56 10.23
C ALA A 11 -0.09 -28.09 11.45
N GLY A 12 -0.70 -28.10 12.63
CA GLY A 12 -0.09 -28.58 13.88
C GLY A 12 -0.20 -30.09 14.12
N ALA A 13 -0.73 -30.85 13.16
CA ALA A 13 -0.79 -32.31 13.25
C ALA A 13 0.59 -32.96 13.05
N THR A 14 0.85 -34.05 13.78
CA THR A 14 2.09 -34.82 13.70
C THR A 14 2.39 -35.26 12.27
N GLY A 15 3.64 -35.06 11.82
CA GLY A 15 4.10 -35.44 10.48
C GLY A 15 3.60 -34.55 9.34
N ARG A 16 2.84 -33.48 9.63
CA ARG A 16 2.33 -32.59 8.61
C ARG A 16 3.37 -31.54 8.21
N ILE A 17 3.50 -31.33 6.90
CA ILE A 17 4.33 -30.28 6.30
C ILE A 17 3.41 -29.34 5.55
N THR A 18 3.43 -28.06 5.90
CA THR A 18 2.62 -27.03 5.24
C THR A 18 3.54 -25.98 4.65
N VAL A 19 3.49 -25.80 3.32
CA VAL A 19 4.20 -24.73 2.63
C VAL A 19 3.25 -23.55 2.49
N SER A 20 3.68 -22.39 2.97
CA SER A 20 2.88 -21.18 3.00
C SER A 20 3.67 -20.01 2.42
N THR A 21 3.00 -19.16 1.65
CA THR A 21 3.55 -17.85 1.28
C THR A 21 3.36 -16.87 2.45
N GLN A 22 4.08 -15.75 2.43
CA GLN A 22 4.25 -14.83 3.55
C GLN A 22 2.98 -14.52 4.40
N MET A 23 1.81 -14.38 3.77
CA MET A 23 0.56 -13.96 4.44
C MET A 23 -0.56 -15.02 4.42
N ALA A 24 -0.32 -16.22 3.88
CA ALA A 24 -1.37 -17.24 3.85
C ALA A 24 -1.70 -17.73 5.28
N GLY A 25 -3.00 -17.88 5.56
CA GLY A 25 -3.49 -18.26 6.90
C GLY A 25 -3.27 -17.20 7.99
N ARG A 26 -3.19 -15.91 7.64
CA ARG A 26 -3.14 -14.83 8.62
C ARG A 26 -4.42 -14.79 9.45
N GLY A 27 -4.27 -14.76 10.77
CA GLY A 27 -5.42 -14.77 11.70
C GLY A 27 -5.92 -16.16 12.08
N THR A 28 -5.39 -17.23 11.49
CA THR A 28 -5.68 -18.61 11.89
C THR A 28 -4.60 -19.14 12.84
N ASP A 29 -5.04 -19.68 13.97
CA ASP A 29 -4.15 -20.32 14.94
C ASP A 29 -3.81 -21.75 14.51
N ILE A 30 -2.55 -22.13 14.69
CA ILE A 30 -2.08 -23.49 14.44
C ILE A 30 -2.14 -24.22 15.76
N VAL A 31 -3.13 -25.10 15.92
CA VAL A 31 -3.31 -25.88 17.15
C VAL A 31 -2.54 -27.19 17.02
N LEU A 32 -1.72 -27.50 18.03
CA LEU A 32 -0.92 -28.72 18.05
C LEU A 32 -1.70 -29.91 18.58
N THR A 33 -1.46 -31.09 18.00
CA THR A 33 -1.92 -32.35 18.60
C THR A 33 -1.03 -32.72 19.79
N PRO A 34 -1.52 -33.51 20.77
CA PRO A 34 -0.70 -33.97 21.89
C PRO A 34 0.60 -34.67 21.46
N ASP A 35 0.53 -35.47 20.41
CA ASP A 35 1.69 -36.14 19.82
C ASP A 35 2.71 -35.15 19.23
N ALA A 36 2.24 -34.06 18.60
CA ALA A 36 3.11 -33.02 18.07
C ALA A 36 3.80 -32.24 19.20
N VAL A 37 3.09 -31.95 20.29
CA VAL A 37 3.67 -31.35 21.50
C VAL A 37 4.77 -32.25 22.07
N ALA A 38 4.51 -33.55 22.19
CA ALA A 38 5.49 -34.53 22.66
C ALA A 38 6.73 -34.63 21.75
N ALA A 39 6.56 -34.38 20.45
CA ALA A 39 7.65 -34.37 19.46
C ALA A 39 8.48 -33.06 19.44
N GLY A 40 8.18 -32.08 20.30
CA GLY A 40 8.87 -30.79 20.35
C GLY A 40 8.13 -29.63 19.68
N GLY A 41 6.90 -29.87 19.25
CA GLY A 41 5.95 -28.87 18.75
C GLY A 41 6.23 -28.37 17.33
N LEU A 42 5.76 -27.16 17.02
CA LEU A 42 5.84 -26.63 15.65
C LEU A 42 7.26 -26.12 15.33
N LEU A 43 7.82 -26.61 14.23
CA LEU A 43 9.02 -26.03 13.61
C LEU A 43 8.61 -25.09 12.49
N VAL A 44 8.91 -23.80 12.66
CA VAL A 44 8.75 -22.79 11.61
C VAL A 44 10.06 -22.65 10.84
N VAL A 45 10.01 -22.84 9.53
CA VAL A 45 11.16 -22.66 8.63
C VAL A 45 10.90 -21.50 7.68
N GLY A 46 11.65 -20.41 7.86
CA GLY A 46 11.69 -19.31 6.89
C GLY A 46 12.73 -19.59 5.81
N VAL A 47 12.31 -19.54 4.55
CA VAL A 47 13.22 -19.62 3.39
C VAL A 47 13.41 -18.21 2.84
N GLY A 48 14.61 -17.69 3.00
CA GLY A 48 14.94 -16.28 2.82
C GLY A 48 14.51 -15.42 4.01
N ARG A 49 14.79 -14.13 3.88
CA ARG A 49 14.38 -13.09 4.84
C ARG A 49 13.38 -12.15 4.21
N PHE A 50 12.36 -11.75 4.96
CA PHE A 50 11.43 -10.75 4.46
C PHE A 50 12.07 -9.35 4.45
N PRO A 51 11.56 -8.44 3.59
CA PRO A 51 11.99 -7.04 3.55
C PRO A 51 11.90 -6.29 4.89
N SER A 52 11.09 -6.79 5.83
CA SER A 52 10.91 -6.23 7.16
C SER A 52 11.07 -7.29 8.24
N ALA A 53 11.84 -6.99 9.28
CA ALA A 53 12.07 -7.90 10.41
C ALA A 53 10.75 -8.29 11.12
N ARG A 54 9.77 -7.38 11.14
CA ARG A 54 8.45 -7.63 11.74
C ARG A 54 7.73 -8.82 11.09
N LEU A 55 7.95 -9.07 9.80
CA LEU A 55 7.31 -10.16 9.07
C LEU A 55 7.99 -11.49 9.40
N ASP A 56 9.32 -11.48 9.58
CA ASP A 56 10.02 -12.64 10.13
C ASP A 56 9.52 -12.98 11.54
N ASP A 57 9.37 -11.98 12.41
CA ASP A 57 8.89 -12.18 13.80
C ASP A 57 7.45 -12.69 13.85
N GLN A 58 6.59 -12.23 12.92
CA GLN A 58 5.24 -12.79 12.77
C GLN A 58 5.27 -14.26 12.38
N LEU A 59 6.19 -14.65 11.50
CA LEU A 59 6.36 -16.04 11.11
C LEU A 59 6.88 -16.87 12.30
N ARG A 60 7.89 -16.38 13.03
CA ARG A 60 8.39 -17.02 14.27
C ARG A 60 7.28 -17.24 15.29
N GLY A 61 6.44 -16.22 15.51
CA GLY A 61 5.34 -16.25 16.48
C GLY A 61 4.20 -17.22 16.13
N ARG A 62 4.27 -17.91 14.98
CA ARG A 62 3.37 -19.04 14.70
C ARG A 62 3.70 -20.27 15.53
N ALA A 63 4.97 -20.45 15.92
CA ALA A 63 5.39 -21.49 16.86
C ALA A 63 5.37 -20.97 18.31
N GLY A 64 5.29 -21.89 19.26
CA GLY A 64 5.41 -21.57 20.69
C GLY A 64 4.23 -20.79 21.28
N ARG A 65 3.02 -20.95 20.72
CA ARG A 65 1.83 -20.27 21.22
C ARG A 65 1.36 -20.90 22.52
N GLN A 66 0.83 -20.08 23.44
CA GLN A 66 0.34 -20.54 24.75
C GLN A 66 1.36 -21.34 25.60
N GLY A 67 2.66 -21.16 25.34
CA GLY A 67 3.72 -21.89 26.04
C GLY A 67 4.00 -23.28 25.48
N ASP A 68 3.39 -23.64 24.35
CA ASP A 68 3.72 -24.88 23.62
C ASP A 68 5.22 -24.92 23.26
N PRO A 69 5.83 -26.10 23.18
CA PRO A 69 7.15 -26.23 22.60
C PRO A 69 7.11 -25.83 21.12
N GLY A 70 8.22 -25.32 20.62
CA GLY A 70 8.34 -24.94 19.22
C GLY A 70 9.67 -24.28 18.94
N ALA A 71 10.05 -24.28 17.67
CA ALA A 71 11.30 -23.69 17.22
C ALA A 71 11.08 -22.92 15.92
N SER A 72 12.00 -22.00 15.64
CA SER A 72 12.03 -21.33 14.34
C SER A 72 13.45 -21.23 13.82
N VAL A 73 13.62 -21.43 12.52
CA VAL A 73 14.89 -21.28 11.82
C VAL A 73 14.66 -20.51 10.53
N PHE A 74 15.63 -19.69 10.15
CA PHE A 74 15.62 -18.98 8.88
C PHE A 74 16.86 -19.37 8.09
N LEU A 75 16.64 -19.83 6.87
CA LEU A 75 17.67 -20.11 5.89
C LEU A 75 17.77 -18.89 4.98
N ALA A 76 18.95 -18.33 4.80
CA ALA A 76 19.15 -17.17 3.93
C ALA A 76 20.45 -17.35 3.14
N CYS A 77 20.50 -16.81 1.93
CA CYS A 77 21.69 -16.82 1.10
C CYS A 77 22.07 -15.38 0.69
N LEU A 78 23.32 -15.20 0.27
CA LEU A 78 23.79 -13.91 -0.23
C LEU A 78 23.18 -13.56 -1.60
N ASP A 79 22.67 -14.57 -2.31
CA ASP A 79 21.98 -14.42 -3.58
C ASP A 79 20.46 -14.13 -3.41
N ASP A 80 19.98 -14.00 -2.16
CA ASP A 80 18.57 -13.68 -1.92
C ASP A 80 18.22 -12.31 -2.51
N PRO A 81 17.03 -12.13 -3.11
CA PRO A 81 16.63 -10.86 -3.72
C PRO A 81 16.76 -9.64 -2.80
N LEU A 82 16.52 -9.83 -1.49
CA LEU A 82 16.70 -8.80 -0.47
C LEU A 82 18.14 -8.31 -0.39
N VAL A 83 19.10 -9.22 -0.43
CA VAL A 83 20.54 -8.91 -0.31
C VAL A 83 21.03 -8.26 -1.60
N LEU A 84 20.69 -8.86 -2.74
CA LEU A 84 21.07 -8.36 -4.06
C LEU A 84 20.49 -6.97 -4.36
N ALA A 85 19.28 -6.67 -3.89
CA ALA A 85 18.69 -5.34 -4.01
C ALA A 85 19.43 -4.27 -3.19
N CYS A 86 20.04 -4.66 -2.06
CA CYS A 86 20.80 -3.75 -1.21
C CYS A 86 22.20 -3.48 -1.78
N ASP A 87 22.92 -4.54 -2.14
CA ASP A 87 24.25 -4.47 -2.74
C ASP A 87 24.55 -5.80 -3.46
N PRO A 88 24.58 -5.82 -4.81
CA PRO A 88 24.88 -7.04 -5.56
C PRO A 88 26.37 -7.44 -5.47
N THR A 89 27.22 -6.59 -4.91
CA THR A 89 28.67 -6.78 -4.86
C THR A 89 29.18 -7.31 -3.52
N TYR A 90 28.27 -7.73 -2.63
CA TYR A 90 28.67 -8.31 -1.34
C TYR A 90 29.72 -9.41 -1.56
N PRO A 91 30.89 -9.29 -0.91
CA PRO A 91 31.97 -10.24 -1.14
C PRO A 91 31.52 -11.61 -0.65
N LEU A 92 31.44 -12.57 -1.57
CA LEU A 92 31.16 -13.95 -1.24
C LEU A 92 32.28 -14.47 -0.33
N PRO A 93 31.98 -14.92 0.90
CA PRO A 93 32.99 -15.56 1.72
C PRO A 93 33.44 -16.84 1.01
N ARG A 94 34.71 -16.92 0.61
CA ARG A 94 35.32 -18.12 0.06
C ARG A 94 35.58 -19.14 1.16
N ILE A 95 34.54 -19.71 1.75
CA ILE A 95 34.67 -20.90 2.59
C ILE A 95 33.42 -21.75 2.39
N VAL A 96 33.47 -22.59 1.36
CA VAL A 96 32.47 -23.61 1.08
C VAL A 96 33.25 -24.91 0.95
N SER A 97 32.88 -25.93 1.74
CA SER A 97 33.41 -27.28 1.52
C SER A 97 33.06 -27.77 0.10
N SER A 98 33.69 -28.84 -0.37
CA SER A 98 33.31 -29.48 -1.64
C SER A 98 31.83 -29.90 -1.71
N GLU A 99 31.15 -29.95 -0.56
CA GLU A 99 29.75 -30.34 -0.39
C GLU A 99 28.80 -29.15 -0.19
N GLY A 100 29.29 -27.91 -0.24
CA GLY A 100 28.41 -26.73 -0.12
C GLY A 100 28.24 -26.19 1.30
N LEU A 101 28.86 -26.79 2.33
CA LEU A 101 28.66 -26.42 3.73
C LEU A 101 29.59 -25.27 4.16
N VAL A 102 29.01 -24.27 4.81
CA VAL A 102 29.74 -23.19 5.50
C VAL A 102 30.00 -23.62 6.93
N GLU A 103 31.10 -24.35 7.15
CA GLU A 103 31.49 -24.84 8.48
C GLU A 103 32.14 -23.74 9.35
N ASP A 104 32.58 -22.64 8.74
CA ASP A 104 33.17 -21.52 9.47
C ASP A 104 32.09 -20.66 10.15
N VAL A 105 31.99 -20.81 11.47
CA VAL A 105 31.13 -20.01 12.36
C VAL A 105 31.38 -18.50 12.19
N ALA A 106 32.62 -18.07 11.92
CA ALA A 106 32.95 -16.67 11.71
C ALA A 106 32.42 -16.15 10.35
N ALA A 107 32.50 -16.97 9.29
CA ALA A 107 31.87 -16.68 8.01
C ALA A 107 30.35 -16.59 8.15
N ASN A 108 29.71 -17.50 8.89
CA ASN A 108 28.27 -17.45 9.14
C ASN A 108 27.85 -16.16 9.89
N ARG A 109 28.63 -15.72 10.89
CA ARG A 109 28.38 -14.41 11.56
C ARG A 109 28.54 -13.21 10.63
N LYS A 110 29.38 -13.28 9.59
CA LYS A 110 29.50 -12.21 8.58
C LYS A 110 28.26 -12.19 7.68
N VAL A 111 27.85 -13.34 7.16
CA VAL A 111 26.63 -13.48 6.33
C VAL A 111 25.40 -13.00 7.09
N THR A 112 25.24 -13.42 8.34
CA THR A 112 24.14 -12.96 9.21
C THR A 112 24.11 -11.43 9.35
N ARG A 113 25.28 -10.78 9.46
CA ARG A 113 25.38 -9.31 9.53
C ARG A 113 25.00 -8.62 8.23
N VAL A 114 25.41 -9.18 7.09
CA VAL A 114 25.06 -8.69 5.75
C VAL A 114 23.56 -8.74 5.54
N VAL A 115 22.94 -9.89 5.80
CA VAL A 115 21.48 -10.08 5.68
C VAL A 115 20.72 -9.13 6.61
N ALA A 116 21.16 -8.98 7.87
CA ALA A 116 20.55 -8.04 8.81
C ALA A 116 20.71 -6.58 8.37
N HIS A 117 21.82 -6.22 7.72
CA HIS A 117 22.00 -4.89 7.15
C HIS A 117 21.04 -4.66 5.97
N ALA A 118 20.92 -5.62 5.05
CA ALA A 118 19.99 -5.55 3.92
C ALA A 118 18.54 -5.36 4.39
N GLN A 119 18.09 -6.09 5.44
CA GLN A 119 16.78 -5.87 6.06
C GLN A 119 16.62 -4.44 6.60
N ARG A 120 17.61 -3.90 7.31
CA ARG A 120 17.55 -2.52 7.84
C ARG A 120 17.47 -1.47 6.75
N VAL A 121 18.21 -1.66 5.66
CA VAL A 121 18.17 -0.77 4.48
C VAL A 121 16.78 -0.82 3.85
N SER A 122 16.27 -2.01 3.57
CA SER A 122 14.92 -2.22 3.05
C SER A 122 13.83 -1.60 3.94
N ASP A 123 13.88 -1.82 5.26
CA ASP A 123 12.95 -1.18 6.21
C ASP A 123 13.03 0.36 6.16
N GLY A 124 14.23 0.90 5.98
CA GLY A 124 14.48 2.33 5.80
C GLY A 124 13.85 2.87 4.52
N GLU A 125 14.08 2.20 3.39
CA GLU A 125 13.48 2.55 2.10
C GLU A 125 11.96 2.52 2.19
N GLN A 126 11.37 1.45 2.74
CA GLN A 126 9.92 1.35 2.91
C GLN A 126 9.35 2.44 3.82
N ARG A 127 10.05 2.84 4.88
CA ARG A 127 9.64 3.99 5.71
C ARG A 127 9.65 5.28 4.89
N GLY A 128 10.68 5.50 4.07
CA GLY A 128 10.78 6.65 3.17
C GLY A 128 9.62 6.69 2.18
N LEU A 129 9.34 5.57 1.50
CA LEU A 129 8.23 5.43 0.57
C LEU A 129 6.88 5.71 1.24
N ARG A 130 6.64 5.14 2.44
CA ARG A 130 5.42 5.42 3.21
C ARG A 130 5.28 6.91 3.56
N TRP A 131 6.37 7.56 3.94
CA TRP A 131 6.38 8.99 4.23
C TRP A 131 6.08 9.82 2.99
N LEU A 132 6.68 9.49 1.84
CA LEU A 132 6.41 10.13 0.55
C LEU A 132 4.95 9.94 0.12
N SER A 133 4.42 8.71 0.15
CA SER A 133 3.01 8.46 -0.13
C SER A 133 2.08 9.27 0.76
N TRP A 134 2.39 9.35 2.07
CA TRP A 134 1.63 10.17 3.00
C TRP A 134 1.70 11.67 2.64
N ARG A 135 2.88 12.16 2.25
CA ARG A 135 3.11 13.55 1.84
C ARG A 135 2.30 13.92 0.60
N TYR A 136 2.41 13.15 -0.48
CA TYR A 136 1.61 13.36 -1.69
C TYR A 136 0.10 13.31 -1.41
N GLY A 137 -0.35 12.41 -0.53
CA GLY A 137 -1.75 12.32 -0.14
C GLY A 137 -2.21 13.34 0.90
N ARG A 138 -1.33 14.16 1.50
CA ARG A 138 -1.70 15.06 2.60
C ARG A 138 -2.61 16.18 2.12
N LEU A 139 -2.21 16.90 1.07
CA LEU A 139 -2.97 18.01 0.52
C LEU A 139 -4.33 17.53 -0.01
N LEU A 140 -4.34 16.43 -0.77
CA LEU A 140 -5.57 15.83 -1.29
C LEU A 140 -6.55 15.43 -0.18
N ARG A 141 -6.06 14.94 0.98
CA ARG A 141 -6.92 14.64 2.12
C ARG A 141 -7.55 15.90 2.72
N LEU A 142 -6.78 16.96 2.91
CA LEU A 142 -7.31 18.25 3.39
C LEU A 142 -8.38 18.80 2.43
N GLN A 143 -8.11 18.76 1.13
CA GLN A 143 -9.06 19.17 0.09
C GLN A 143 -10.32 18.30 0.10
N ARG A 144 -10.16 16.97 0.23
CA ARG A 144 -11.28 16.03 0.32
C ARG A 144 -12.18 16.35 1.50
N ASP A 145 -11.62 16.64 2.66
CA ASP A 145 -12.42 16.95 3.85
C ASP A 145 -13.29 18.20 3.59
N HIS A 146 -12.73 19.23 2.94
CA HIS A 146 -13.49 20.41 2.52
C HIS A 146 -14.57 20.10 1.48
N VAL A 147 -14.28 19.25 0.48
CA VAL A 147 -15.27 18.77 -0.50
C VAL A 147 -16.41 18.01 0.18
N LEU A 148 -16.09 17.13 1.13
CA LEU A 148 -17.09 16.35 1.86
C LEU A 148 -17.98 17.24 2.73
N THR A 149 -17.42 18.28 3.35
CA THR A 149 -18.22 19.29 4.07
C THR A 149 -19.20 19.99 3.15
N ALA A 150 -18.77 20.51 2.00
CA ALA A 150 -19.66 21.15 1.04
C ALA A 150 -20.74 20.19 0.52
N ARG A 151 -20.37 18.93 0.28
CA ARG A 151 -21.32 17.88 -0.15
C ARG A 151 -22.37 17.58 0.93
N GLU A 152 -21.96 17.54 2.20
CA GLU A 152 -22.86 17.37 3.34
C GLU A 152 -23.81 18.57 3.49
N GLU A 153 -23.33 19.80 3.23
CA GLU A 153 -24.16 21.01 3.22
C GLU A 153 -25.21 20.99 2.10
N CYS A 154 -24.89 20.47 0.91
CA CYS A 154 -25.89 20.26 -0.14
C CYS A 154 -26.98 19.26 0.31
N LEU A 155 -26.57 18.17 0.97
CA LEU A 155 -27.47 17.13 1.46
C LEU A 155 -28.37 17.62 2.61
N THR A 156 -27.81 18.35 3.58
CA THR A 156 -28.46 18.64 4.87
C THR A 156 -28.70 20.12 5.15
N GLY A 157 -27.88 21.01 4.59
CA GLY A 157 -27.67 22.36 5.10
C GLY A 157 -28.61 23.45 4.59
N ALA A 158 -29.15 23.34 3.37
CA ALA A 158 -29.96 24.43 2.83
C ALA A 158 -31.46 24.26 3.14
N THR A 159 -31.97 24.84 4.23
CA THR A 159 -33.41 25.06 4.37
C THR A 159 -33.88 26.05 3.30
N GLY A 160 -34.34 25.54 2.15
CA GLY A 160 -34.86 26.36 1.04
C GLY A 160 -34.43 25.96 -0.37
N LEU A 161 -33.39 25.13 -0.54
CA LEU A 161 -33.08 24.54 -1.85
C LEU A 161 -34.05 23.38 -2.14
N ASP A 162 -34.59 23.36 -3.35
CA ASP A 162 -35.36 22.22 -3.86
C ASP A 162 -34.43 21.04 -4.20
N ASP A 163 -35.03 19.86 -4.40
CA ASP A 163 -34.27 18.63 -4.66
C ASP A 163 -33.43 18.72 -5.95
N ALA A 164 -33.86 19.52 -6.92
CA ALA A 164 -33.13 19.73 -8.16
C ALA A 164 -31.80 20.44 -7.90
N ALA A 165 -31.83 21.53 -7.14
CA ALA A 165 -30.62 22.29 -6.80
C ALA A 165 -29.64 21.47 -5.96
N ARG A 166 -30.13 20.63 -5.04
CA ARG A 166 -29.27 19.71 -4.27
C ARG A 166 -28.59 18.69 -5.16
N LEU A 167 -29.35 18.04 -6.05
CA LEU A 167 -28.82 17.04 -6.98
C LEU A 167 -27.80 17.66 -7.94
N ALA A 168 -28.10 18.85 -8.48
CA ALA A 168 -27.17 19.57 -9.36
C ALA A 168 -25.87 19.95 -8.64
N GLY A 169 -25.97 20.48 -7.41
CA GLY A 169 -24.80 20.80 -6.58
C GLY A 169 -23.94 19.57 -6.28
N MET A 170 -24.56 18.47 -5.84
CA MET A 170 -23.84 17.22 -5.59
C MET A 170 -23.17 16.67 -6.85
N ALA A 171 -23.88 16.63 -7.98
CA ALA A 171 -23.35 16.12 -9.24
C ALA A 171 -22.15 16.96 -9.73
N ALA A 172 -22.23 18.29 -9.63
CA ALA A 172 -21.15 19.20 -9.99
C ALA A 172 -19.91 19.00 -9.11
N ILE A 173 -20.11 18.92 -7.79
CA ILE A 173 -19.02 18.67 -6.83
C ILE A 173 -18.35 17.31 -7.11
N ASP A 174 -19.13 16.24 -7.23
CA ASP A 174 -18.63 14.87 -7.44
C ASP A 174 -17.88 14.76 -8.79
N HIS A 175 -18.39 15.40 -9.84
CA HIS A 175 -17.72 15.44 -11.15
C HIS A 175 -16.39 16.18 -11.10
N ARG A 176 -16.36 17.40 -10.56
CA ARG A 176 -15.12 18.18 -10.43
C ARG A 176 -14.09 17.52 -9.54
N TRP A 177 -14.53 16.90 -8.44
CA TRP A 177 -13.63 16.19 -7.55
C TRP A 177 -12.99 15.00 -8.26
N SER A 178 -13.78 14.24 -9.04
CA SER A 178 -13.28 13.14 -9.85
C SER A 178 -12.25 13.60 -10.88
N ALA A 179 -12.52 14.71 -11.58
CA ALA A 179 -11.57 15.31 -12.52
C ALA A 179 -10.28 15.80 -11.82
N HIS A 180 -10.39 16.39 -10.64
CA HIS A 180 -9.26 16.84 -9.83
C HIS A 180 -8.37 15.66 -9.38
N LEU A 181 -8.97 14.54 -9.00
CA LEU A 181 -8.24 13.31 -8.66
C LEU A 181 -7.53 12.71 -9.88
N ALA A 182 -8.17 12.74 -11.06
CA ALA A 182 -7.55 12.31 -12.31
C ALA A 182 -6.32 13.16 -12.64
N HIS A 183 -6.47 14.49 -12.58
CA HIS A 183 -5.35 15.42 -12.75
C HIS A 183 -4.23 15.18 -11.74
N ALA A 184 -4.56 14.94 -10.46
CA ALA A 184 -3.55 14.61 -9.45
C ALA A 184 -2.75 13.33 -9.79
N ALA A 185 -3.40 12.33 -10.39
CA ALA A 185 -2.73 11.11 -10.82
C ALA A 185 -1.75 11.38 -11.98
N GLU A 186 -2.19 12.16 -12.98
CA GLU A 186 -1.36 12.57 -14.13
C GLU A 186 -0.14 13.39 -13.68
N VAL A 187 -0.34 14.39 -12.83
CA VAL A 187 0.76 15.22 -12.30
C VAL A 187 1.75 14.34 -11.55
N ARG A 188 1.27 13.45 -10.68
CA ARG A 188 2.14 12.55 -9.92
C ARG A 188 2.95 11.62 -10.83
N GLU A 189 2.37 11.15 -11.93
CA GLU A 189 3.09 10.30 -12.88
C GLU A 189 4.23 11.07 -13.58
N GLY A 190 4.03 12.35 -13.93
CA GLY A 190 5.05 13.17 -14.58
C GLY A 190 6.06 13.88 -13.65
N ILE A 191 5.73 14.06 -12.37
CA ILE A 191 6.48 14.96 -11.48
C ILE A 191 7.91 14.50 -11.18
N HIS A 192 8.19 13.20 -11.30
CA HIS A 192 9.54 12.65 -11.07
C HIS A 192 10.59 13.21 -12.03
N LEU A 193 10.19 13.68 -13.22
CA LEU A 193 11.10 14.32 -14.18
C LEU A 193 11.61 15.69 -13.73
N ARG A 194 10.95 16.34 -12.76
CA ARG A 194 11.36 17.65 -12.19
C ARG A 194 12.73 17.59 -11.51
N VAL A 195 13.12 16.40 -11.04
CA VAL A 195 14.46 16.15 -10.46
C VAL A 195 15.57 16.52 -11.46
N LEU A 196 15.35 16.36 -12.77
CA LEU A 196 16.33 16.70 -13.81
C LEU A 196 16.66 18.20 -13.85
N VAL A 197 15.73 19.04 -13.37
CA VAL A 197 15.88 20.50 -13.32
C VAL A 197 16.22 20.98 -11.90
N ARG A 198 16.57 20.06 -10.98
CA ARG A 198 16.90 20.35 -9.57
C ARG A 198 15.77 21.01 -8.77
N GLU A 199 14.53 20.81 -9.18
CA GLU A 199 13.36 21.18 -8.40
C GLU A 199 12.96 20.02 -7.47
N ASP A 200 12.38 20.34 -6.31
CA ASP A 200 11.80 19.33 -5.41
C ASP A 200 10.43 18.89 -5.97
N PRO A 201 10.26 17.62 -6.39
CA PRO A 201 9.02 17.15 -6.99
C PRO A 201 7.81 17.30 -6.05
N LEU A 202 8.00 17.13 -4.75
CA LEU A 202 6.90 17.23 -3.79
C LEU A 202 6.40 18.67 -3.70
N VAL A 203 7.32 19.64 -3.68
CA VAL A 203 6.96 21.07 -3.62
C VAL A 203 6.22 21.49 -4.88
N GLU A 204 6.68 21.06 -6.06
CA GLU A 204 6.01 21.38 -7.31
C GLU A 204 4.64 20.71 -7.42
N PHE A 205 4.52 19.44 -7.00
CA PHE A 205 3.22 18.76 -6.90
C PHE A 205 2.26 19.53 -5.98
N GLU A 206 2.67 19.88 -4.76
CA GLU A 206 1.82 20.61 -3.81
C GLU A 206 1.38 21.96 -4.40
N ARG A 207 2.28 22.66 -5.09
CA ARG A 207 2.00 23.95 -5.74
C ARG A 207 1.01 23.83 -6.90
N GLU A 208 1.20 22.84 -7.78
CA GLU A 208 0.32 22.59 -8.93
C GLU A 208 -1.08 22.20 -8.45
N MET A 209 -1.16 21.25 -7.51
CA MET A 209 -2.44 20.81 -6.96
C MET A 209 -3.16 21.91 -6.17
N ALA A 210 -2.43 22.80 -5.48
CA ALA A 210 -3.02 23.94 -4.80
C ALA A 210 -3.61 24.95 -5.81
N ARG A 211 -2.91 25.20 -6.93
CA ARG A 211 -3.42 26.07 -8.00
C ARG A 211 -4.67 25.48 -8.67
N ALA A 212 -4.64 24.19 -9.01
CA ALA A 212 -5.77 23.50 -9.63
C ALA A 212 -7.03 23.53 -8.74
N TYR A 213 -6.85 23.43 -7.42
CA TYR A 213 -7.93 23.46 -6.45
C TYR A 213 -8.44 24.87 -6.10
N ALA A 214 -7.68 25.94 -6.37
CA ALA A 214 -8.08 27.30 -6.03
C ALA A 214 -9.42 27.66 -6.69
N GLY A 215 -10.41 28.12 -5.93
CA GLY A 215 -11.76 28.42 -6.45
C GLY A 215 -12.59 27.19 -6.84
N PHE A 216 -12.27 26.00 -6.32
CA PHE A 216 -12.95 24.75 -6.65
C PHE A 216 -14.47 24.81 -6.43
N LEU A 217 -14.92 25.30 -5.26
CA LEU A 217 -16.35 25.32 -4.92
C LEU A 217 -17.12 26.38 -5.71
N ASP A 218 -16.51 27.53 -6.00
CA ASP A 218 -17.14 28.58 -6.82
C ASP A 218 -17.48 28.03 -8.21
N ARG A 219 -16.51 27.37 -8.83
CA ARG A 219 -16.71 26.72 -10.13
C ARG A 219 -17.65 25.52 -10.07
N ALA A 220 -17.69 24.80 -8.95
CA ALA A 220 -18.70 23.75 -8.75
C ALA A 220 -20.11 24.35 -8.69
N GLY A 221 -20.27 25.53 -8.08
CA GLY A 221 -21.51 26.30 -8.09
C GLY A 221 -21.91 26.74 -9.50
N GLU A 222 -20.97 27.26 -10.29
CA GLU A 222 -21.20 27.61 -11.70
C GLU A 222 -21.66 26.40 -12.53
N ASP A 223 -20.99 25.26 -12.38
CA ASP A 223 -21.38 24.00 -13.05
C ASP A 223 -22.78 23.54 -12.60
N ALA A 224 -23.12 23.69 -11.32
CA ALA A 224 -24.44 23.33 -10.80
C ALA A 224 -25.55 24.21 -11.40
N VAL A 225 -25.32 25.52 -11.52
CA VAL A 225 -26.25 26.44 -12.20
C VAL A 225 -26.42 26.05 -13.66
N ALA A 226 -25.32 25.78 -14.37
CA ALA A 226 -25.38 25.34 -15.77
C ALA A 226 -26.15 24.01 -15.94
N LEU A 227 -26.00 23.08 -15.00
CA LEU A 227 -26.77 21.82 -14.98
C LEU A 227 -28.27 22.07 -14.79
N LEU A 228 -28.65 23.00 -13.92
CA LEU A 228 -30.05 23.37 -13.69
C LEU A 228 -30.67 24.06 -14.91
N GLU A 229 -29.95 24.98 -15.53
CA GLU A 229 -30.41 25.69 -16.73
C GLU A 229 -30.59 24.74 -17.94
N ALA A 230 -29.76 23.70 -18.03
CA ALA A 230 -29.85 22.69 -19.08
C ALA A 230 -30.89 21.59 -18.82
N ALA A 231 -31.42 21.50 -17.59
CA ALA A 231 -32.35 20.44 -17.23
C ALA A 231 -33.73 20.64 -17.89
N PRO A 232 -34.31 19.61 -18.52
CA PRO A 232 -35.68 19.67 -19.03
C PRO A 232 -36.66 20.07 -17.93
N ILE A 233 -37.62 20.93 -18.24
CA ILE A 233 -38.67 21.33 -17.30
C ILE A 233 -39.88 20.41 -17.47
N VAL A 234 -40.30 19.76 -16.37
CA VAL A 234 -41.51 18.93 -16.27
C VAL A 234 -42.37 19.49 -15.15
N ASP A 235 -43.64 19.79 -15.42
CA ASP A 235 -44.59 20.38 -14.46
C ASP A 235 -44.07 21.67 -13.78
N GLY A 236 -43.34 22.48 -14.54
CA GLY A 236 -42.78 23.76 -14.06
C GLY A 236 -41.57 23.62 -13.12
N ARG A 237 -40.96 22.44 -13.04
CA ARG A 237 -39.74 22.17 -12.27
C ARG A 237 -38.69 21.43 -13.09
N PRO A 238 -37.39 21.55 -12.77
CA PRO A 238 -36.35 20.73 -13.40
C PRO A 238 -36.59 19.22 -13.20
N ASP A 239 -36.40 18.44 -14.25
CA ASP A 239 -36.53 16.99 -14.22
C ASP A 239 -35.40 16.36 -13.39
N LEU A 240 -35.77 15.84 -12.22
CA LEU A 240 -34.86 15.16 -11.30
C LEU A 240 -34.30 13.87 -11.89
N GLY A 241 -35.06 13.16 -12.74
CA GLY A 241 -34.60 11.95 -13.41
C GLY A 241 -33.49 12.26 -14.40
N ALA A 242 -33.63 13.35 -15.15
CA ALA A 242 -32.57 13.86 -15.99
C ALA A 242 -31.34 14.26 -15.15
N LEU A 243 -31.48 15.00 -14.05
CA LEU A 243 -30.31 15.35 -13.22
C LEU A 243 -29.64 14.12 -12.60
N ALA A 244 -30.43 13.16 -12.12
CA ALA A 244 -29.92 11.92 -11.52
C ALA A 244 -29.20 11.00 -12.52
N ALA A 245 -29.61 10.99 -13.80
CA ALA A 245 -28.95 10.19 -14.84
C ALA A 245 -27.49 10.61 -15.14
N ARG A 246 -27.05 11.76 -14.64
CA ARG A 246 -25.67 12.23 -14.72
C ARG A 246 -24.79 11.70 -13.58
N ILE A 247 -25.39 11.09 -12.57
CA ILE A 247 -24.69 10.37 -11.51
C ILE A 247 -24.37 8.95 -12.03
N PRO A 248 -23.11 8.46 -11.87
CA PRO A 248 -22.75 7.13 -12.32
C PRO A 248 -23.63 6.04 -11.68
N THR A 249 -24.23 5.18 -12.51
CA THR A 249 -25.17 4.14 -12.08
C THR A 249 -24.49 2.84 -11.63
N ALA A 250 -23.21 2.65 -11.97
CA ALA A 250 -22.41 1.50 -11.56
C ALA A 250 -21.05 1.97 -11.05
N THR A 251 -20.80 1.81 -9.76
CA THR A 251 -19.53 2.14 -9.11
C THR A 251 -18.98 0.90 -8.43
N TRP A 252 -17.71 0.59 -8.65
CA TRP A 252 -17.01 -0.49 -7.98
C TRP A 252 -15.91 0.07 -7.08
N ALA A 253 -15.76 -0.52 -5.90
CA ALA A 253 -14.66 -0.24 -5.00
C ALA A 253 -13.62 -1.35 -5.12
N TYR A 254 -12.35 -0.97 -5.25
CA TYR A 254 -11.23 -1.90 -5.26
C TYR A 254 -10.08 -1.34 -4.45
N THR A 255 -9.24 -2.23 -3.92
CA THR A 255 -7.99 -1.85 -3.26
C THR A 255 -6.87 -1.88 -4.28
N VAL A 256 -6.17 -0.77 -4.45
CA VAL A 256 -4.95 -0.73 -5.26
C VAL A 256 -3.82 -1.35 -4.45
N THR A 257 -3.28 -2.48 -4.93
CA THR A 257 -2.13 -3.17 -4.32
C THR A 257 -0.79 -2.75 -4.93
N ASP A 258 -0.82 -1.84 -5.90
CA ASP A 258 0.33 -1.54 -6.75
C ASP A 258 1.35 -0.61 -6.11
N ASN A 259 2.62 -0.86 -6.43
CA ASN A 259 3.77 -0.14 -5.89
C ASN A 259 3.99 1.16 -6.69
N SER A 260 3.08 2.12 -6.51
CA SER A 260 3.06 3.41 -7.24
C SER A 260 4.33 4.28 -7.12
N LEU A 261 5.30 3.87 -6.29
CA LEU A 261 6.61 4.53 -6.13
C LEU A 261 7.80 3.64 -6.53
N GLY A 262 7.56 2.43 -7.02
CA GLY A 262 8.58 1.38 -7.11
C GLY A 262 8.85 0.87 -8.52
N THR A 263 9.13 1.75 -9.47
CA THR A 263 9.73 1.36 -10.76
C THR A 263 11.21 1.73 -10.80
N GLU A 264 11.97 1.02 -11.65
CA GLU A 264 13.43 1.06 -11.83
C GLU A 264 14.11 2.43 -11.76
N LEU A 265 13.39 3.51 -12.09
CA LEU A 265 13.88 4.89 -12.09
C LEU A 265 14.38 5.38 -10.73
N GLU A 266 13.76 5.00 -9.60
CA GLU A 266 14.30 5.36 -8.28
C GLU A 266 15.57 4.56 -7.91
N ARG A 267 15.69 3.30 -8.36
CA ARG A 267 16.92 2.52 -8.22
C ARG A 267 18.08 3.17 -8.99
N ILE A 268 17.79 3.72 -10.17
CA ILE A 268 18.75 4.46 -11.00
C ILE A 268 19.12 5.79 -10.33
N GLY A 269 18.14 6.53 -9.78
CA GLY A 269 18.38 7.80 -9.07
C GLY A 269 19.24 7.65 -7.80
N ARG A 270 19.09 6.55 -7.06
CA ARG A 270 19.90 6.27 -5.85
C ARG A 270 21.38 5.99 -6.15
N GLY A 271 21.73 5.56 -7.37
CA GLY A 271 23.12 5.41 -7.82
C GLY A 271 23.85 6.75 -8.02
N ILE A 272 23.11 7.82 -8.29
CA ILE A 272 23.66 9.16 -8.54
C ILE A 272 23.94 9.90 -7.21
N TRP A 273 23.22 9.57 -6.14
CA TRP A 273 23.41 10.17 -4.81
C TRP A 273 24.45 9.49 -3.92
N ARG A 274 25.05 8.37 -4.36
CA ARG A 274 26.15 7.66 -3.67
C ARG A 274 27.54 8.00 -4.22
N ARG A 275 27.69 9.05 -5.02
CA ARG A 275 28.99 9.59 -5.47
C ARG A 275 29.13 11.05 -5.11
#